data_AF-A0A2X3F0P2-F1
#
_entry.id   AF-A0A2X3F0P2-F1
#
_cell.length_a   1.000
_cell.length_b   1.000
_cell.length_c   1.000
_cell.angle_alpha   90.00
_cell.angle_beta   90.00
_cell.angle_gamma   90.00
#
_symmetry.space_group_name_H-M   'P 1'
#
loop_
_entity.id
_entity.type
_entity.pdbx_description
1 polymer ?
#
loop_
_entity_poly.entity_id
_entity_poly.type
_entity_poly.pdbx_seq_one_letter_code
_entity_poly.pdbx_strand_id
1 'polypeptide(L)'
;MSKKIARCSLYVLGMACLTVQAAEPLTSLDKPEGRLDIIAWPGYIERGQTDKQYDWVSQFEKDTGCQVNVKTAATSDEMVSLMAKGGYDLVTASVMLRCA
;
A
#
# COMPACT_ATOMS: atom_id res chain seq x y z
N MET A 1 -33.31 46.58 -34.88
CA MET A 1 -32.61 45.93 -36.02
C MET A 1 -31.13 45.91 -35.71
N SER A 2 -30.61 44.89 -35.02
CA SER A 2 -30.22 43.56 -35.51
C SER A 2 -28.98 43.59 -36.42
N LYS A 3 -28.03 42.72 -36.05
CA LYS A 3 -26.74 42.36 -36.69
C LYS A 3 -25.51 43.16 -36.25
N LYS A 4 -24.82 42.62 -35.25
CA LYS A 4 -23.36 42.41 -35.26
C LYS A 4 -23.02 41.27 -34.31
N ILE A 5 -23.17 40.06 -34.86
CA ILE A 5 -22.41 38.87 -34.46
C ILE A 5 -20.94 39.23 -34.68
N ALA A 6 -20.16 39.34 -33.61
CA ALA A 6 -18.70 39.22 -33.56
C ALA A 6 -18.24 39.88 -32.27
N ARG A 7 -18.11 39.10 -31.20
CA ARG A 7 -17.23 39.34 -30.03
C ARG A 7 -17.39 38.32 -28.89
N CYS A 8 -18.07 37.19 -29.12
CA CYS A 8 -17.85 35.97 -28.34
C CYS A 8 -16.60 35.26 -28.83
N SER A 9 -15.42 35.73 -28.44
CA SER A 9 -14.18 34.94 -28.37
C SER A 9 -13.03 35.89 -28.03
N LEU A 10 -12.13 35.42 -27.16
CA LEU A 10 -11.02 36.15 -26.55
C LEU A 10 -11.37 36.95 -25.28
N TYR A 11 -11.95 36.28 -24.30
CA TYR A 11 -11.52 36.44 -22.90
C TYR A 11 -11.61 35.04 -22.27
N VAL A 12 -10.68 34.71 -21.36
CA VAL A 12 -10.51 33.40 -20.69
C VAL A 12 -9.67 32.36 -21.44
N LEU A 13 -8.41 32.69 -21.76
CA LEU A 13 -7.36 31.68 -21.87
C LEU A 13 -6.07 32.22 -21.25
N GLY A 14 -6.05 32.31 -19.92
CA GLY A 14 -4.92 32.91 -19.22
C GLY A 14 -5.03 32.83 -17.70
N MET A 15 -5.50 31.72 -17.13
CA MET A 15 -5.37 31.45 -15.70
C MET A 15 -5.65 29.97 -15.37
N ALA A 16 -4.75 29.08 -15.77
CA ALA A 16 -4.76 27.70 -15.28
C ALA A 16 -3.33 27.18 -15.16
N CYS A 17 -2.52 27.83 -14.32
CA CYS A 17 -1.27 27.27 -13.83
C CYS A 17 -1.12 27.65 -12.35
N LEU A 18 -2.03 27.14 -11.54
CA LEU A 18 -2.03 27.11 -10.08
C LEU A 18 -2.70 25.76 -9.78
N THR A 19 -2.13 24.75 -9.17
CA THR A 19 -0.90 24.55 -8.41
C THR A 19 -0.47 23.10 -8.69
N VAL A 20 0.82 22.84 -8.90
CA VAL A 20 1.31 21.47 -8.69
C VAL A 20 1.30 21.29 -7.17
N GLN A 21 0.23 20.70 -6.64
CA GLN A 21 0.19 20.32 -5.24
C GLN A 21 1.09 19.10 -5.13
N ALA A 22 2.39 19.32 -4.93
CA ALA A 22 3.26 18.28 -4.42
C ALA A 22 2.65 17.88 -3.07
N ALA A 23 2.06 16.69 -3.01
CA ALA A 23 1.58 16.15 -1.75
C ALA A 23 2.78 16.13 -0.80
N GLU A 24 2.72 16.94 0.26
CA GLU A 24 3.74 16.92 1.31
C GLU A 24 3.80 15.49 1.85
N PRO A 25 5.01 14.90 2.00
CA PRO A 25 5.12 13.57 2.56
C PRO A 25 4.46 13.57 3.93
N LEU A 26 3.55 12.63 4.17
CA LEU A 26 2.85 12.50 5.45
C LEU A 26 3.87 12.50 6.58
N THR A 27 3.88 13.57 7.38
CA THR A 27 4.86 13.78 8.45
C THR A 27 4.60 12.92 9.68
N SER A 28 3.40 12.35 9.80
CA SER A 28 3.02 11.47 10.90
C SER A 28 2.01 10.43 10.45
N LEU A 29 2.24 9.19 10.85
CA LEU A 29 1.23 8.14 10.78
C LEU A 29 0.27 8.35 11.96
N ASP A 30 -1.03 8.25 11.70
CA ASP A 30 -2.05 8.21 12.75
C ASP A 30 -1.88 6.96 13.63
N LYS A 31 -2.70 6.83 14.68
CA LYS A 31 -2.61 5.72 15.64
C LYS A 31 -2.51 4.37 14.92
N PRO A 32 -1.47 3.57 15.20
CA PRO A 32 -1.32 2.25 14.61
C PRO A 32 -2.47 1.35 15.05
N GLU A 33 -2.93 0.47 14.14
CA GLU A 33 -4.09 -0.40 14.32
C GLU A 33 -3.88 -1.50 15.39
N GLY A 34 -2.68 -1.59 15.95
CA GLY A 34 -2.33 -2.43 17.10
C GLY A 34 -2.01 -3.88 16.75
N ARG A 35 -2.45 -4.36 15.59
CA ARG A 35 -2.10 -5.68 15.05
C ARG A 35 -2.04 -5.66 13.53
N LEU A 36 -1.23 -6.55 12.97
CA LEU A 36 -1.08 -6.75 11.55
C LEU A 36 -1.00 -8.25 11.26
N ASP A 37 -2.03 -8.80 10.60
CA ASP A 37 -2.09 -10.21 10.21
C ASP A 37 -1.67 -10.37 8.74
N ILE A 38 -0.53 -11.00 8.49
CA ILE A 38 0.10 -11.12 7.16
C ILE A 38 0.13 -12.58 6.72
N ILE A 39 -0.28 -12.85 5.48
CA ILE A 39 0.02 -14.12 4.81
C ILE A 39 1.33 -13.96 4.04
N ALA A 40 2.31 -14.83 4.29
CA ALA A 40 3.60 -14.70 3.63
C ALA A 40 4.19 -16.03 3.20
N TRP A 41 5.07 -15.98 2.20
CA TRP A 41 5.95 -17.10 1.88
C TRP A 41 6.95 -17.37 3.01
N PRO A 42 7.42 -18.62 3.15
CA PRO A 42 8.52 -18.93 4.05
C PRO A 42 9.74 -18.05 3.75
N GLY A 43 10.36 -17.47 4.77
CA GLY A 43 11.54 -16.62 4.60
C GLY A 43 11.27 -15.15 4.27
N TYR A 44 10.01 -14.77 3.99
CA TYR A 44 9.69 -13.37 3.69
C TYR A 44 9.63 -12.51 4.94
N ILE A 45 9.10 -13.04 6.04
CA ILE A 45 8.91 -12.31 7.30
C ILE A 45 9.76 -12.94 8.39
N GLU A 46 10.82 -12.23 8.80
CA GLU A 46 11.84 -12.76 9.71
C GLU A 46 11.87 -12.01 11.04
N ARG A 47 11.80 -12.78 12.12
CA ARG A 47 11.77 -12.30 13.51
C ARG A 47 12.81 -12.98 14.39
N GLY A 48 13.97 -13.29 13.83
CA GLY A 48 15.07 -13.91 14.56
C GLY A 48 14.86 -15.38 14.94
N GLN A 49 13.80 -16.04 14.42
CA GLN A 49 13.50 -17.45 14.73
C GLN A 49 14.41 -18.41 13.96
N THR A 50 14.67 -18.12 12.68
CA THR A 50 15.57 -18.92 11.84
C THR A 50 17.02 -18.50 12.04
N ASP A 51 17.27 -17.19 12.02
CA ASP A 51 18.59 -16.59 12.28
C ASP A 51 18.41 -15.28 13.03
N LYS A 52 19.05 -15.14 14.20
CA LYS A 52 18.99 -13.94 15.04
C LYS A 52 19.50 -12.67 14.37
N GLN A 53 20.34 -12.79 13.33
CA GLN A 53 20.80 -11.63 12.56
C GLN A 53 19.70 -11.06 11.66
N TYR A 54 18.66 -11.84 11.37
CA TYR A 54 17.53 -11.44 10.52
C TYR A 54 16.27 -11.31 11.40
N ASP A 55 16.16 -10.16 12.06
CA ASP A 55 15.02 -9.80 12.90
C ASP A 55 14.63 -8.36 12.67
N TRP A 56 13.87 -8.13 11.60
CA TRP A 56 13.37 -6.80 11.28
C TRP A 56 11.95 -6.58 11.82
N VAL A 57 11.20 -7.66 12.09
CA VAL A 57 9.85 -7.58 12.67
C VAL A 57 9.91 -7.05 14.09
N SER A 58 10.82 -7.54 14.94
CA SER A 58 10.86 -7.08 16.34
C SER A 58 11.17 -5.59 16.46
N GLN A 59 11.98 -5.05 15.54
CA GLN A 59 12.23 -3.61 15.51
C GLN A 59 10.97 -2.84 15.09
N PHE A 60 10.27 -3.31 14.07
CA PHE A 60 8.98 -2.74 13.65
C PHE A 60 7.94 -2.74 14.78
N GLU A 61 7.79 -3.87 15.50
CA GLU A 61 6.86 -3.97 16.63
C GLU A 61 7.24 -3.02 17.77
N LYS A 62 8.53 -2.80 18.02
CA LYS A 62 9.00 -1.82 19.03
C LYS A 62 8.73 -0.38 18.63
N ASP A 63 8.96 -0.03 17.37
CA ASP A 63 8.82 1.34 16.88
C ASP A 63 7.36 1.74 16.70
N THR A 64 6.50 0.77 16.33
CA THR A 64 5.09 1.03 16.02
C THR A 64 4.14 0.58 17.12
N GLY A 65 4.53 -0.34 18.00
CA GLY A 65 3.62 -1.00 18.94
C GLY A 65 2.59 -1.92 18.26
N CYS A 66 2.71 -2.16 16.95
CA CYS A 66 1.80 -3.00 16.17
C CYS A 66 2.28 -4.45 16.20
N GLN A 67 1.48 -5.38 16.74
CA GLN A 67 1.83 -6.79 16.78
C GLN A 67 1.73 -7.44 15.40
N VAL A 68 2.81 -8.04 14.91
CA VAL A 68 2.84 -8.73 13.62
C VAL A 68 2.57 -10.22 13.80
N ASN A 69 1.53 -10.70 13.14
CA ASN A 69 1.18 -12.11 13.06
C ASN A 69 1.40 -12.60 11.63
N VAL A 70 2.11 -13.71 11.47
CA VAL A 70 2.44 -14.24 10.14
C VAL A 70 1.81 -15.61 9.97
N LYS A 71 1.03 -15.75 8.90
CA LYS A 71 0.55 -17.04 8.40
C LYS A 71 1.39 -17.44 7.20
N THR A 72 2.28 -18.41 7.40
CA THR A 72 3.06 -18.96 6.30
C THR A 72 2.17 -19.82 5.39
N ALA A 73 2.18 -19.54 4.09
CA ALA A 73 1.53 -20.35 3.07
C ALA A 73 2.54 -20.70 1.96
N ALA A 74 2.44 -21.90 1.41
CA ALA A 74 3.43 -22.45 0.48
C ALA A 74 2.88 -22.63 -0.94
N THR A 75 1.63 -22.25 -1.20
CA THR A 75 1.04 -22.29 -2.53
C THR A 75 0.17 -21.05 -2.76
N SER A 76 0.08 -20.62 -4.02
CA SER A 76 -0.77 -19.50 -4.40
C SER A 76 -2.25 -19.78 -4.12
N ASP A 77 -2.72 -21.02 -4.33
CA ASP A 77 -4.12 -21.40 -4.07
C ASP A 77 -4.47 -21.33 -2.58
N GLU A 78 -3.53 -21.69 -1.70
CA GLU A 78 -3.69 -21.53 -0.25
C GLU A 78 -3.77 -20.05 0.13
N MET A 79 -2.90 -19.21 -0.42
CA MET A 79 -2.93 -17.76 -0.17
C MET A 79 -4.24 -17.12 -0.63
N VAL A 80 -4.75 -17.50 -1.81
CA VAL A 80 -6.05 -17.03 -2.31
C VAL A 80 -7.19 -17.49 -1.40
N SER A 81 -7.18 -18.75 -0.95
CA SER A 81 -8.19 -19.26 -0.02
C SER A 81 -8.16 -18.53 1.32
N LEU A 82 -6.98 -18.23 1.85
CA LEU A 82 -6.82 -17.50 3.11
C LEU A 82 -7.28 -16.04 2.99
N MET A 83 -6.94 -15.36 1.90
CA MET A 83 -7.44 -14.01 1.63
C MET A 83 -8.96 -13.98 1.45
N ALA A 84 -9.53 -14.98 0.77
CA ALA A 84 -10.98 -15.06 0.56
C ALA A 84 -11.78 -15.30 1.86
N LYS A 85 -11.17 -15.94 2.86
CA LYS A 85 -11.78 -16.12 4.19
C LYS A 85 -11.80 -14.82 5.00
N GLY A 86 -10.94 -13.87 4.67
CA GLY A 86 -10.77 -12.62 5.42
C GLY A 86 -10.05 -12.82 6.75
N GLY A 87 -9.76 -11.70 7.44
CA GLY A 87 -9.01 -11.70 8.70
C GLY A 87 -7.49 -11.60 8.53
N TYR A 88 -7.03 -11.28 7.32
CA TYR A 88 -5.64 -10.96 7.00
C TYR A 88 -5.60 -9.61 6.29
N ASP A 89 -4.64 -8.77 6.66
CA ASP A 89 -4.50 -7.40 6.16
C ASP A 89 -3.62 -7.35 4.91
N LEU A 90 -2.61 -8.22 4.86
CA LEU A 90 -1.60 -8.24 3.81
C LEU A 90 -1.31 -9.66 3.32
N VAL A 91 -0.97 -9.79 2.05
CA VAL A 91 -0.44 -11.02 1.46
C VAL A 91 0.81 -10.72 0.65
N THR A 92 1.90 -11.45 0.88
CA THR A 92 3.09 -11.37 0.01
C THR A 92 2.86 -12.18 -1.26
N ALA A 93 1.99 -11.68 -2.12
CA ALA A 93 1.72 -12.30 -3.41
C ALA A 93 2.97 -12.20 -4.31
N SER A 94 3.81 -13.24 -4.29
CA SER A 94 4.86 -13.38 -5.29
C SER A 94 4.21 -13.69 -6.63
N VAL A 95 4.65 -12.96 -7.67
CA VAL A 95 4.25 -13.09 -9.06
C VAL A 95 3.95 -14.55 -9.39
N MET A 96 2.70 -14.84 -9.75
CA MET A 96 2.42 -16.00 -10.58
C MET A 96 3.10 -15.73 -11.93
N LEU A 97 4.41 -15.97 -12.00
CA LEU A 97 5.11 -16.22 -13.26
C LEU A 97 4.59 -17.56 -13.76
N ARG A 98 3.34 -17.55 -14.25
CA ARG A 98 2.97 -18.46 -15.33
C ARG A 98 3.91 -18.05 -16.46
N CYS A 99 4.94 -18.84 -16.72
CA CYS A 99 5.46 -18.94 -18.08
C CYS A 99 4.25 -19.28 -18.95
N ALA A 100 3.75 -18.27 -19.68
CA ALA A 100 2.95 -18.49 -20.87
C ALA A 100 3.91 -18.82 -22.02
#